data_AF-B0X8F1-F1
#
_entry.id   AF-B0X8F1-F1
#
_cell.length_a   1.000
_cell.length_b   1.000
_cell.length_c   1.000
_cell.angle_alpha   90.00
_cell.angle_beta   90.00
_cell.angle_gamma   90.00
#
_symmetry.space_group_name_H-M   'P 1'
#
loop_
_entity.id
_entity.type
_entity.pdbx_description
1 polymer ?
#
loop_
_entity_poly.entity_id
_entity_poly.type
_entity_poly.pdbx_seq_one_letter_code
_entity_poly.pdbx_strand_id
1 'polypeptide(L)' 'MRNRKRRCACLARTLKACSSVLLVLTQSKALFAVPKNYKLVAAPLFELYDNSQGYGPIISSLPQALCRFNFIYM' A
#
# COMPACT_ATOMS: atom_id res chain seq x y z
N MET A 1 -31.59 -26.89 -30.72
CA MET A 1 -31.10 -25.50 -30.90
C MET A 1 -31.06 -24.79 -29.54
N ARG A 2 -29.84 -24.45 -29.06
CA ARG A 2 -29.48 -23.50 -27.97
C ARG A 2 -30.21 -23.62 -26.61
N ASN A 3 -29.74 -24.40 -25.64
CA ASN A 3 -28.54 -24.17 -24.80
C ASN A 3 -28.54 -22.80 -24.09
N ARG A 4 -29.13 -22.74 -22.89
CA ARG A 4 -28.80 -21.73 -21.87
C ARG A 4 -28.60 -22.42 -20.52
N LYS A 5 -27.50 -23.17 -20.47
CA LYS A 5 -26.77 -23.52 -19.27
C LYS A 5 -26.65 -22.23 -18.44
N ARG A 6 -27.53 -22.04 -17.45
CA ARG A 6 -27.37 -21.04 -16.38
C ARG A 6 -26.12 -21.47 -15.63
N ARG A 7 -24.96 -21.06 -16.14
CA ARG A 7 -23.74 -21.05 -15.36
C ARG A 7 -24.03 -20.04 -14.25
N CYS A 8 -24.49 -20.54 -13.11
CA CYS A 8 -24.00 -20.01 -11.85
C CYS A 8 -22.49 -19.91 -12.07
N ALA A 9 -21.98 -18.69 -12.25
CA ALA A 9 -20.56 -18.47 -12.37
C ALA A 9 -19.99 -18.88 -11.01
N CYS A 10 -19.57 -20.14 -10.94
CA CYS A 10 -18.79 -20.66 -9.84
C CYS A 10 -17.66 -19.67 -9.56
N LEU A 11 -17.53 -19.34 -8.28
CA LEU A 11 -16.24 -19.26 -7.61
C LEU A 11 -15.07 -18.82 -8.50
N ALA A 12 -14.86 -17.52 -8.57
CA ALA A 12 -13.53 -16.98 -8.76
C ALA A 12 -13.18 -16.09 -7.56
N ARG A 13 -13.36 -16.60 -6.34
CA ARG A 13 -12.53 -16.16 -5.22
C ARG A 13 -11.18 -16.87 -5.39
N THR A 14 -10.44 -16.49 -6.43
CA THR A 14 -9.00 -16.72 -6.43
C THR A 14 -8.50 -16.02 -5.18
N LEU A 15 -7.83 -16.75 -4.29
CA LEU A 15 -7.13 -16.18 -3.14
C LEU A 15 -5.99 -15.32 -3.69
N LYS A 16 -6.34 -14.15 -4.22
CA LYS A 16 -5.41 -13.10 -4.60
C LYS A 16 -4.82 -12.61 -3.29
N ALA A 17 -3.50 -12.63 -3.17
CA ALA A 17 -2.79 -12.21 -1.98
C ALA A 17 -3.41 -10.92 -1.39
N CYS A 18 -3.88 -10.99 -0.15
CA CYS A 18 -4.41 -9.84 0.56
C CYS A 18 -3.26 -9.13 1.25
N SER A 19 -2.85 -7.98 0.72
CA SER A 19 -1.89 -7.09 1.38
C SER A 19 -2.64 -6.09 2.26
N SER A 20 -2.34 -6.08 3.56
CA SER A 20 -2.81 -5.07 4.50
C SER A 20 -1.71 -4.04 4.78
N VAL A 21 -2.05 -2.76 4.77
CA VAL A 21 -1.14 -1.66 5.13
C VAL A 21 -1.44 -1.24 6.57
N LEU A 22 -0.39 -1.09 7.38
CA LEU A 22 -0.47 -0.70 8.79
C LEU A 22 0.36 0.55 9.03
N LEU A 23 -0.14 1.44 9.89
CA LEU A 23 0.62 2.58 10.38
C LEU A 23 1.43 2.15 11.61
N VAL A 24 2.76 2.26 11.53
CA VAL A 24 3.66 1.93 12.63
C VAL A 24 4.15 3.22 13.28
N LEU A 25 3.90 3.36 14.59
CA LEU A 25 4.40 4.48 15.37
C LEU A 25 5.83 4.20 15.82
N THR A 26 6.75 5.12 15.53
CA THR A 26 8.15 5.01 15.94
C THR A 26 8.40 5.78 17.24
N GLN A 27 9.40 5.34 18.01
CA GLN A 27 9.88 6.08 19.18
C GLN A 27 10.55 7.39 18.77
N SER A 28 10.75 8.32 19.73
CA SER A 28 11.42 9.60 19.49
C SER A 28 12.85 9.45 18.95
N LYS A 29 13.54 8.36 19.33
CA LYS A 29 14.84 7.96 18.79
C LYS A 29 14.80 6.46 18.55
N ALA A 30 15.18 6.03 17.35
CA ALA A 30 15.26 4.62 16.97
C ALA A 30 16.50 4.40 16.10
N LEU A 31 17.12 3.22 16.24
CA LEU A 31 18.22 2.78 15.38
C LEU A 31 17.70 1.67 14.46
N PHE A 32 17.89 1.84 13.15
CA PHE A 32 17.49 0.85 12.16
C PHE A 32 18.73 0.15 11.59
N ALA A 33 18.78 -1.17 11.68
CA ALA A 33 19.77 -1.98 10.99
C ALA A 33 19.29 -2.23 9.56
N VAL A 34 19.92 -1.57 8.58
CA VAL A 34 19.57 -1.70 7.17
C VAL A 34 20.54 -2.69 6.50
N PRO A 35 20.05 -3.73 5.81
CA PRO A 35 20.92 -4.63 5.06
C PRO A 35 21.68 -3.88 3.96
N LYS A 36 22.91 -4.31 3.64
CA LYS A 36 23.82 -3.62 2.70
C LYS A 36 23.25 -3.41 1.29
N ASN A 37 22.28 -4.24 0.88
CA ASN A 37 21.68 -4.21 -0.46
C ASN A 37 20.49 -3.22 -0.55
N TYR A 38 20.09 -2.61 0.57
CA TYR A 38 18.96 -1.70 0.64
C TYR A 38 19.38 -0.35 1.16
N LYS A 39 18.66 0.67 0.72
CA LYS A 39 18.80 2.03 1.19
C LYS A 39 17.50 2.45 1.86
N LEU A 40 17.59 2.90 3.11
CA LEU A 40 16.47 3.51 3.80
C LEU A 40 16.36 4.97 3.34
N VAL A 41 15.22 5.35 2.78
CA VAL A 41 14.96 6.69 2.24
C VAL A 41 13.66 7.21 2.83
N ALA A 42 13.65 8.46 3.27
CA ALA A 42 12.43 9.16 3.66
C ALA A 42 11.87 9.87 2.42
N ALA A 43 10.72 9.43 1.93
CA ALA A 43 10.04 10.05 0.80
C ALA A 43 8.95 11.02 1.30
N PRO A 44 8.94 12.28 0.85
CA PRO A 44 7.88 13.21 1.19
C PRO A 44 6.57 12.85 0.46
N LEU A 45 5.42 13.19 1.05
CA LEU A 45 4.10 12.80 0.53
C LEU A 45 3.80 13.33 -0.88
N PHE A 46 4.31 14.52 -1.23
CA PHE A 46 4.08 15.12 -2.54
C PHE A 46 4.78 14.37 -3.68
N GLU A 47 5.85 13.62 -3.41
CA GLU A 47 6.56 12.83 -4.41
C GLU A 47 5.80 11.53 -4.74
N LEU A 48 5.06 11.03 -3.76
CA LEU A 48 4.28 9.80 -3.87
C LEU A 48 2.89 10.08 -4.50
N TYR A 49 2.33 11.26 -4.26
CA TYR A 49 0.98 11.62 -4.68
C TYR A 49 0.79 11.47 -6.20
N ASP A 50 -0.16 10.61 -6.58
CA ASP A 50 -0.51 10.28 -7.97
C ASP A 50 0.66 9.78 -8.84
N ASN A 51 1.76 9.34 -8.22
CA ASN A 51 2.94 8.83 -8.90
C ASN A 51 2.98 7.29 -8.92
N SER A 52 1.96 6.69 -9.51
CA SER A 52 1.86 5.22 -9.60
C SER A 52 2.90 4.60 -10.53
N GLN A 53 3.48 5.36 -11.45
CA GLN A 53 4.52 4.87 -12.37
C GLN A 53 5.85 4.62 -11.64
N GLY A 54 6.25 5.52 -10.74
CA GLY A 54 7.48 5.36 -9.96
C GLY A 54 7.33 4.43 -8.76
N TYR A 55 6.21 4.53 -8.03
CA TYR A 55 6.05 3.91 -6.71
C TYR A 55 5.02 2.76 -6.67
N GLY A 56 4.30 2.52 -7.77
CA GLY A 56 3.22 1.54 -7.83
C GLY A 56 1.95 2.02 -7.11
N PRO A 57 0.82 1.32 -7.31
CA PRO A 57 -0.50 1.79 -6.92
C PRO A 57 -0.73 1.84 -5.40
N ILE A 58 -0.02 1.03 -4.62
CA ILE A 58 -0.18 0.99 -3.16
C ILE A 58 0.51 2.21 -2.53
N ILE A 59 1.78 2.46 -2.86
CA ILE A 59 2.57 3.53 -2.27
C ILE A 59 2.04 4.90 -2.72
N SER A 60 1.64 5.05 -4.00
CA SER A 60 1.10 6.32 -4.50
C SER A 60 -0.24 6.75 -3.87
N SER A 61 -0.95 5.80 -3.25
CA SER A 61 -2.20 6.04 -2.52
C SER A 61 -2.01 6.39 -1.03
N LEU A 62 -0.78 6.31 -0.52
CA LEU A 62 -0.48 6.60 0.89
C LEU A 62 -0.87 8.01 1.32
N PRO A 63 -0.64 9.08 0.54
CA PRO A 63 -1.03 10.42 0.95
C PRO A 63 -2.53 10.50 1.30
N GLN A 64 -3.40 9.98 0.45
CA GLN A 64 -4.85 9.92 0.70
C GLN A 64 -5.20 9.08 1.94
N ALA A 65 -4.52 7.96 2.16
CA ALA A 65 -4.75 7.11 3.34
C ALA A 65 -4.30 7.76 4.66
N LEU A 66 -3.30 8.64 4.60
CA LEU A 66 -2.72 9.32 5.75
C LEU A 66 -3.45 10.63 6.12
N CYS A 67 -4.19 11.24 5.18
CA CYS A 67 -4.93 12.50 5.40
C CYS A 67 -5.91 12.48 6.59
N ARG A 68 -6.34 11.30 7.05
CA ARG A 68 -7.26 11.16 8.20
C ARG A 68 -6.59 11.23 9.57
N PHE A 69 -5.25 11.21 9.63
CA PHE A 69 -4.50 11.25 10.88
C PHE A 69 -4.05 12.68 11.21
N ASN A 70 -4.03 13.02 12.50
CA ASN A 70 -3.46 14.27 12.98
C ASN A 70 -2.00 14.03 13.38
N PHE A 71 -1.06 14.60 12.61
CA PHE A 71 0.36 14.53 12.90
C PHE A 71 0.78 15.75 13.73
N ILE A 72 1.39 15.50 14.88
CA ILE A 72 1.95 16.54 15.76
C ILE A 72 3.44 16.64 15.48
N TYR A 73 3.89 17.81 15.04
CA TYR A 73 5.29 18.11 14.80
C TYR A 73 5.76 19.06 15.92
N MET A 74 6.62 18.56 16.81
CA MET A 74 7.29 19.32 17.88
C MET A 74 8.79 19.33 17.62
#